data_AF-A0A959VZ87-F1
#
_entry.id   AF-A0A959VZ87-F1
#
_cell.length_a   1.000
_cell.length_b   1.000
_cell.length_c   1.000
_cell.angle_alpha   90.00
_cell.angle_beta   90.00
_cell.angle_gamma   90.00
#
_symmetry.space_group_name_H-M   'P 1'
#
loop_
_entity.id
_entity.type
_entity.pdbx_description
1 polymer ?
#
loop_
_entity_poly.entity_id
_entity_poly.type
_entity_poly.pdbx_seq_one_letter_code
_entity_poly.pdbx_strand_id
1 'polypeptide(L)'
;MWIVTVRGFYSVVDKGEPEGMMCVRSRVREDLENLCQLGSMDAYSDSIQESGISDYRFRVFVDREDWVQAAAELAREIDYDNFKNAVADRQGPARASIYSKVWSALGRLQRT
;
A
#
# COMPACT_ATOMS: atom_id res chain seq x y z
N MET A 1 -4.83 -5.65 7.31
CA MET A 1 -3.52 -6.00 6.73
C MET A 1 -2.71 -4.73 6.45
N TRP A 2 -1.40 -4.77 6.67
CA TRP A 2 -0.45 -3.75 6.22
C TRP A 2 0.43 -4.34 5.12
N ILE A 3 0.56 -3.63 4.00
CA ILE A 3 1.44 -4.03 2.90
C ILE A 3 2.36 -2.84 2.58
N VAL A 4 3.66 -3.10 2.60
CA VAL A 4 4.69 -2.14 2.18
C VAL A 4 5.28 -2.68 0.89
N THR A 5 5.28 -1.88 -0.18
CA THR A 5 5.68 -2.31 -1.53
C THR A 5 6.63 -1.31 -2.17
N VAL A 6 7.09 -1.65 -3.37
CA VAL A 6 7.82 -0.73 -4.25
C VAL A 6 6.93 0.31 -4.95
N ARG A 7 5.59 0.25 -4.77
CA ARG A 7 4.63 1.26 -5.25
C ARG A 7 4.13 2.21 -4.14
N GLY A 8 4.15 1.76 -2.88
CA GLY A 8 3.65 2.53 -1.75
C GLY A 8 3.34 1.68 -0.51
N PHE A 9 2.72 2.31 0.49
CA PHE A 9 2.27 1.67 1.72
C PHE A 9 0.73 1.69 1.85
N TYR A 10 0.16 0.53 2.14
CA TYR A 10 -1.28 0.32 2.21
C TYR A 10 -1.71 -0.30 3.54
N SER A 11 -2.77 0.25 4.13
CA SER A 11 -3.54 -0.40 5.17
C SER A 11 -4.90 -0.81 4.65
N VAL A 12 -5.09 -2.12 4.50
CA VAL A 12 -6.30 -2.70 3.91
C VAL A 12 -7.11 -3.38 5.00
N VAL A 13 -8.37 -3.00 5.12
CA VAL A 13 -9.31 -3.51 6.10
C VAL A 13 -10.69 -3.70 5.48
N ASP A 14 -11.44 -4.64 6.01
CA ASP A 14 -12.88 -4.71 5.79
C ASP A 14 -13.55 -3.90 6.91
N LYS A 15 -14.39 -2.92 6.54
CA LYS A 15 -15.15 -2.10 7.50
C LYS A 15 -16.58 -2.60 7.68
N GLY A 16 -17.03 -3.58 6.88
CA GLY A 16 -18.42 -3.97 6.74
C GLY A 16 -19.27 -2.98 5.93
N GLU A 17 -18.73 -1.81 5.58
CA GLU A 17 -19.41 -0.78 4.79
C GLU A 17 -18.42 -0.07 3.83
N PRO A 18 -18.78 0.11 2.55
CA PRO A 18 -19.90 -0.53 1.85
C PRO A 18 -19.79 -2.08 1.87
N GLU A 19 -20.93 -2.77 1.84
CA GLU A 19 -20.97 -4.23 1.85
C GLU A 19 -20.20 -4.80 0.64
N GLY A 20 -19.43 -5.85 0.86
CA GLY A 20 -18.62 -6.50 -0.20
C GLY A 20 -17.30 -5.81 -0.54
N MET A 21 -17.06 -4.60 -0.02
CA MET A 21 -15.88 -3.80 -0.36
C MET A 21 -14.79 -3.80 0.72
N MET A 22 -13.54 -3.74 0.26
CA MET A 22 -12.36 -3.52 1.09
C MET A 22 -11.98 -2.04 1.10
N CYS A 23 -11.67 -1.50 2.26
CA CYS A 23 -11.14 -0.15 2.42
C CYS A 23 -9.61 -0.19 2.35
N VAL A 24 -9.04 0.27 1.25
CA VAL A 24 -7.60 0.42 1.04
C VAL A 24 -7.21 1.86 1.39
N ARG A 25 -6.25 2.03 2.29
CA ARG A 25 -5.91 3.33 2.88
C ARG A 25 -4.42 3.61 2.79
N SER A 26 -4.05 4.87 2.59
CA SER A 26 -2.65 5.33 2.60
C SER A 26 -2.50 6.65 3.37
N ARG A 27 -1.25 7.00 3.69
CA ARG A 27 -0.92 8.29 4.32
C ARG A 27 -0.70 9.39 3.29
N VAL A 28 -0.28 9.05 2.08
CA VAL A 28 -0.01 9.97 0.96
C VAL A 28 -0.81 9.54 -0.26
N ARG A 29 -1.36 10.51 -0.99
CA ARG A 29 -2.26 10.27 -2.14
C ARG A 29 -1.58 9.44 -3.23
N GLU A 30 -0.34 9.79 -3.53
CA GLU A 30 0.52 9.16 -4.53
C GLU A 30 0.60 7.63 -4.37
N ASP A 31 0.56 7.08 -3.15
CA ASP A 31 0.57 5.63 -2.95
C ASP A 31 -0.65 4.95 -3.58
N LEU A 32 -1.84 5.55 -3.43
CA LEU A 32 -3.07 5.03 -4.03
C LEU A 32 -3.12 5.28 -5.53
N GLU A 33 -2.58 6.41 -6.00
CA GLU A 33 -2.44 6.68 -7.44
C GLU A 33 -1.53 5.63 -8.10
N ASN A 34 -0.38 5.31 -7.49
CA ASN A 34 0.52 4.25 -7.94
C ASN A 34 -0.11 2.85 -7.87
N LEU A 35 -1.00 2.62 -6.91
CA LEU A 35 -1.77 1.38 -6.82
C LEU A 35 -2.78 1.26 -7.95
N CYS A 36 -3.46 2.37 -8.30
CA CYS A 36 -4.45 2.40 -9.38
C CYS A 36 -3.84 2.22 -10.77
N GLN A 37 -2.51 2.26 -10.92
CA GLN A 37 -1.86 1.87 -12.17
C GLN A 37 -1.87 0.34 -12.42
N LEU A 38 -2.28 -0.46 -11.43
CA LEU A 38 -2.51 -1.90 -11.61
C LEU A 38 -3.81 -2.13 -12.40
N GLY A 39 -3.84 -3.18 -13.22
CA GLY A 39 -4.97 -3.46 -14.10
C GLY A 39 -6.27 -3.68 -13.31
N SER A 40 -6.18 -4.38 -12.18
CA SER A 40 -7.33 -4.62 -11.29
C SER A 40 -7.76 -3.39 -10.47
N MET A 41 -7.03 -2.28 -10.55
CA MET A 41 -7.25 -1.09 -9.72
C MET A 41 -7.56 0.18 -10.52
N ASP A 42 -7.38 0.17 -11.85
CA ASP A 42 -7.51 1.33 -12.74
C ASP A 42 -8.86 2.05 -12.63
N ALA A 43 -9.94 1.26 -12.56
CA ALA A 43 -11.31 1.76 -12.43
C ALA A 43 -11.58 2.59 -11.15
N TYR A 44 -10.68 2.54 -10.16
CA TYR A 44 -10.84 3.20 -8.87
C TYR A 44 -10.03 4.50 -8.72
N SER A 45 -9.25 4.88 -9.74
CA SER A 45 -8.38 6.07 -9.73
C SER A 45 -9.13 7.36 -9.36
N ASP A 46 -10.30 7.58 -9.97
CA ASP A 46 -11.15 8.74 -9.70
C ASP A 46 -11.93 8.65 -8.37
N SER A 47 -11.88 7.50 -7.69
CA SER A 47 -12.58 7.24 -6.43
C SER A 47 -11.71 7.45 -5.18
N ILE A 48 -10.48 7.97 -5.32
CA ILE A 48 -9.60 8.24 -4.18
C ILE A 48 -10.12 9.41 -3.35
N GLN A 49 -10.59 9.08 -2.16
CA GLN A 49 -11.12 10.02 -1.17
C GLN A 49 -10.01 10.55 -0.26
N GLU A 50 -10.19 11.78 0.21
CA GLU A 50 -9.35 12.43 1.21
C GLU A 50 -10.17 12.79 2.46
N SER A 51 -9.58 12.63 3.64
CA SER A 51 -10.19 12.93 4.92
C SER A 51 -9.17 13.57 5.86
N GLY A 52 -9.48 14.78 6.33
CA GLY A 52 -8.57 15.54 7.20
C GLY A 52 -8.49 15.07 8.67
N ILE A 53 -9.39 14.18 9.10
CA ILE A 53 -9.57 13.82 10.52
C ILE A 53 -9.10 12.40 10.89
N SER A 54 -8.73 11.59 9.90
CA SER A 54 -8.40 10.18 10.09
C SER A 54 -6.90 9.92 10.02
N ASP A 55 -6.42 8.92 10.78
CA ASP A 55 -5.01 8.50 10.79
C ASP A 55 -4.42 8.20 9.40
N TYR A 56 -5.27 7.69 8.50
CA TYR A 56 -4.96 7.51 7.08
C TYR A 56 -5.78 8.51 6.26
N ARG A 57 -5.09 9.56 5.81
CA ARG A 57 -5.69 10.69 5.11
C ARG A 57 -6.40 10.27 3.82
N PHE A 58 -5.87 9.29 3.10
CA PHE A 58 -6.41 8.88 1.80
C PHE A 58 -6.96 7.45 1.84
N ARG A 59 -8.00 7.20 1.06
CA ARG A 59 -8.62 5.87 0.94
C ARG A 59 -9.33 5.68 -0.38
N VAL A 60 -9.54 4.43 -0.72
CA VAL A 60 -10.43 3.99 -1.78
C VAL A 60 -11.14 2.72 -1.32
N PHE A 61 -12.39 2.55 -1.73
CA PHE A 61 -13.17 1.34 -1.49
C PHE A 61 -13.17 0.54 -2.79
N VAL A 62 -12.79 -0.73 -2.70
CA VAL A 62 -12.63 -1.60 -3.87
C VAL A 62 -13.32 -2.93 -3.62
N ASP A 63 -13.78 -3.59 -4.68
CA ASP A 63 -14.31 -4.94 -4.56
C ASP A 63 -13.24 -5.90 -4.03
N ARG A 64 -13.67 -6.88 -3.23
CA ARG A 64 -12.74 -7.84 -2.61
C ARG A 64 -11.90 -8.58 -3.64
N GLU A 65 -12.51 -9.02 -4.74
CA GLU A 65 -11.83 -9.76 -5.80
C GLU A 65 -10.78 -8.91 -6.50
N ASP A 66 -11.07 -7.62 -6.74
CA ASP A 66 -10.11 -6.69 -7.34
C ASP A 66 -8.91 -6.45 -6.41
N TRP A 67 -9.15 -6.38 -5.10
CA TRP A 67 -8.05 -6.34 -4.12
C TRP A 67 -7.21 -7.62 -4.12
N VAL A 68 -7.85 -8.79 -4.24
CA VAL A 68 -7.13 -10.08 -4.32
C VAL A 68 -6.24 -10.12 -5.58
N GLN A 69 -6.75 -9.66 -6.72
CA GLN A 69 -5.97 -9.55 -7.96
C GLN A 69 -4.83 -8.53 -7.82
N ALA A 70 -5.09 -7.37 -7.22
CA ALA A 70 -4.08 -6.34 -6.97
C ALA A 70 -2.95 -6.87 -6.09
N ALA A 71 -3.29 -7.61 -5.02
CA ALA A 71 -2.30 -8.23 -4.15
C ALA A 71 -1.45 -9.27 -4.90
N ALA A 72 -2.04 -10.02 -5.84
CA ALA A 72 -1.31 -10.95 -6.69
C ALA A 72 -0.38 -10.23 -7.68
N GLU A 73 -0.83 -9.12 -8.29
CA GLU A 73 0.00 -8.27 -9.15
C GLU A 73 1.19 -7.68 -8.39
N LEU A 74 0.97 -7.10 -7.21
CA LEU A 74 2.03 -6.58 -6.34
C LEU A 74 3.08 -7.64 -5.97
N ALA A 75 2.64 -8.90 -5.76
CA ALA A 75 3.56 -10.01 -5.49
C ALA A 75 4.36 -10.43 -6.72
N ARG A 76 3.78 -10.36 -7.92
CA ARG A 76 4.47 -10.69 -9.19
C ARG A 76 5.52 -9.65 -9.58
N GLU A 77 5.41 -8.41 -9.10
CA GLU A 77 6.39 -7.34 -9.33
C GLU A 77 7.67 -7.47 -8.50
N ILE A 78 7.76 -8.48 -7.63
CA ILE A 78 8.94 -8.71 -6.80
C ILE A 78 10.05 -9.33 -7.67
N ASP A 79 10.95 -8.48 -8.12
CA ASP A 79 12.08 -8.78 -9.00
C ASP A 79 13.43 -8.36 -8.39
N TYR A 80 13.46 -8.14 -7.07
CA TYR A 80 14.60 -7.63 -6.32
C TYR A 80 15.02 -8.58 -5.20
N ASP A 81 16.32 -8.59 -4.88
CA ASP A 81 16.91 -9.34 -3.77
C ASP A 81 16.90 -8.55 -2.44
N ASN A 82 16.79 -7.22 -2.52
CA ASN A 82 16.79 -6.31 -1.38
C ASN A 82 15.70 -5.24 -1.52
N PHE A 83 14.69 -5.33 -0.65
CA PHE A 83 13.54 -4.42 -0.65
C PHE A 83 13.93 -2.95 -0.47
N LYS A 84 14.91 -2.64 0.40
CA LYS A 84 15.26 -1.24 0.72
C LYS A 84 15.95 -0.56 -0.47
N ASN A 85 16.81 -1.29 -1.17
CA ASN A 85 17.47 -0.81 -2.38
C ASN A 85 16.43 -0.58 -3.48
N ALA A 86 15.54 -1.56 -3.73
CA ALA A 86 14.48 -1.42 -4.73
C ALA A 86 13.56 -0.22 -4.46
N VAL A 87 13.23 0.06 -3.20
CA VAL A 87 12.46 1.27 -2.82
C VAL A 87 13.29 2.54 -3.05
N ALA A 88 14.59 2.54 -2.75
CA ALA A 88 15.44 3.69 -2.99
C ALA A 88 15.51 4.04 -4.48
N ASP A 89 15.57 3.01 -5.34
CA ASP A 89 15.63 3.17 -6.79
C ASP A 89 14.29 3.62 -7.39
N ARG A 90 13.17 3.04 -6.93
CA ARG A 90 11.82 3.28 -7.51
C ARG A 90 11.06 4.45 -6.89
N GLN A 91 11.22 4.68 -5.60
CA GLN A 91 10.47 5.70 -4.83
C GLN A 91 11.40 6.70 -4.13
N GLY A 92 12.71 6.58 -4.32
CA GLY A 92 13.70 7.51 -3.79
C GLY A 92 14.22 7.18 -2.38
N PRO A 93 15.41 7.70 -2.03
CA PRO A 93 16.11 7.37 -0.78
C PRO A 93 15.37 7.84 0.47
N ALA A 94 14.59 8.92 0.37
CA ALA A 94 13.80 9.44 1.49
C ALA A 94 12.75 8.42 1.96
N ARG A 95 12.03 7.79 1.03
CA ARG A 95 11.04 6.75 1.37
C ARG A 95 11.69 5.46 1.84
N ALA A 96 12.79 5.05 1.21
CA ALA A 96 13.58 3.90 1.65
C ALA A 96 14.05 4.06 3.11
N SER A 97 14.48 5.26 3.50
CA SER A 97 14.87 5.57 4.88
C SER A 97 13.70 5.40 5.87
N ILE A 98 12.50 5.86 5.52
CA ILE A 98 11.29 5.66 6.34
C ILE A 98 10.97 4.17 6.48
N TYR A 99 10.96 3.40 5.39
CA TYR A 99 10.67 1.96 5.45
C TYR A 99 11.76 1.18 6.19
N SER A 100 13.03 1.61 6.10
CA SER A 100 14.13 1.04 6.90
C SER A 100 13.89 1.22 8.40
N LYS A 101 13.32 2.35 8.84
CA LYS A 101 12.95 2.56 10.26
C LYS A 101 11.85 1.60 10.71
N VAL A 102 10.85 1.32 9.85
CA VAL A 102 9.81 0.31 10.12
C VAL A 102 10.45 -1.08 10.28
N TRP A 103 11.31 -1.47 9.34
CA TRP A 103 12.06 -2.73 9.41
C TRP A 103 12.88 -2.83 10.71
N SER A 104 13.60 -1.76 11.08
CA SER A 104 14.39 -1.74 12.33
C SER A 104 13.51 -1.83 13.57
N ALA A 105 12.30 -1.25 13.55
CA ALA A 105 11.35 -1.36 14.65
C ALA A 105 10.83 -2.81 14.77
N LEU A 106 10.48 -3.44 13.66
CA LEU A 106 10.06 -4.85 13.63
C LEU A 106 11.19 -5.80 14.04
N GLY A 107 12.44 -5.50 13.70
CA GLY A 107 13.61 -6.28 14.11
C GLY A 107 13.77 -6.38 15.63
N ARG A 108 13.22 -5.44 16.41
CA ARG A 108 13.21 -5.52 17.88
C ARG A 108 12.35 -6.66 18.42
N LEU A 109 11.43 -7.21 17.61
CA LEU A 109 10.65 -8.39 17.96
C LEU A 109 11.49 -9.67 17.96
N GLN A 110 12.58 -9.68 17.18
CA GLN A 110 13.54 -10.76 17.15
C GLN A 110 14.40 -10.70 18.43
N ARG A 111 13.83 -11.23 19.51
CA ARG A 111 14.57 -11.48 20.76
C ARG A 111 15.54 -12.62 20.50
N THR A 112 16.84 -12.33 20.55
CA THR A 112 17.90 -13.32 20.74
C THR A 112 17.89 -13.84 22.17
#